data_AF-A0A9Q4PSU3-F1
#
_entry.id   AF-A0A9Q4PSU3-F1
#
_cell.length_a   1.000
_cell.length_b   1.000
_cell.length_c   1.000
_cell.angle_alpha   90.00
_cell.angle_beta   90.00
_cell.angle_gamma   90.00
#
_symmetry.space_group_name_H-M   'P 1'
#
loop_
_entity.id
_entity.type
_entity.pdbx_description
1 polymer ?
#
loop_
_entity_poly.entity_id
_entity_poly.type
_entity_poly.pdbx_seq_one_letter_code
_entity_poly.pdbx_strand_id
1 'polypeptide(L)'
;MNDIEFIVFLIISIFSLVIKKFITDSIAQSEKIFINTQKENLKKLNKIYFALVQLSLKPNSKFRSKKLYKLLLNNFYTMNTKEDTKLLESIYDNCEKNKDLNEKMILEYTRKIQIKIKEINNIIDKNNSTYSEFQSNPIIFYFKKMLLAIFIVFLILIILYIFKYLFVNFYNYLLNYKV
;
A
#
# COMPACT_ATOMS: atom_id res chain seq x y z
N MET A 1 -18.06 -27.36 35.57
CA MET A 1 -17.78 -26.65 34.30
C MET A 1 -17.13 -27.66 33.40
N ASN A 2 -17.82 -28.02 32.34
CA ASN A 2 -17.56 -29.22 31.54
C ASN A 2 -16.25 -29.07 30.77
N ASP A 3 -15.47 -30.14 30.64
CA ASP A 3 -14.20 -30.17 29.90
C ASP A 3 -14.31 -29.59 28.47
N ILE A 4 -15.50 -29.67 27.89
CA ILE A 4 -15.86 -29.07 26.59
C ILE A 4 -15.81 -27.53 26.63
N GLU A 5 -16.33 -26.88 27.68
CA GLU A 5 -16.26 -25.43 27.83
C GLU A 5 -14.82 -24.95 27.98
N PHE A 6 -14.00 -25.70 28.73
CA PHE A 6 -12.58 -25.39 28.90
C PHE A 6 -11.81 -25.53 27.57
N ILE A 7 -12.04 -26.60 26.81
CA ILE A 7 -11.43 -26.80 25.50
C ILE A 7 -11.84 -25.70 24.51
N VAL A 8 -13.11 -25.33 24.49
CA VAL A 8 -13.61 -24.22 23.66
C VAL A 8 -12.96 -22.90 24.07
N PHE A 9 -12.84 -22.62 25.37
CA PHE A 9 -12.19 -21.41 25.86
C PHE A 9 -10.69 -21.36 25.54
N LEU A 10 -10.01 -22.51 25.59
CA LEU A 10 -8.60 -22.65 25.25
C LEU A 10 -8.35 -22.40 23.75
N ILE A 11 -9.20 -22.97 22.89
CA ILE A 11 -9.17 -22.76 21.45
C ILE A 11 -9.38 -21.27 21.14
N ILE A 12 -10.42 -20.64 21.71
CA ILE A 12 -10.69 -19.20 21.51
C ILE A 12 -9.50 -18.35 21.98
N SER A 13 -8.87 -18.70 23.11
CA SER A 13 -7.73 -17.97 23.66
C SER A 13 -6.48 -18.08 22.77
N ILE A 14 -6.18 -19.27 22.26
CA ILE A 14 -5.05 -19.49 21.34
C ILE A 14 -5.30 -18.76 20.02
N PHE A 15 -6.50 -18.85 19.46
CA PHE A 15 -6.84 -18.15 18.22
C PHE A 15 -6.81 -16.63 18.39
N SER A 16 -7.31 -16.08 19.50
CA SER A 16 -7.23 -14.65 19.81
C SER A 16 -5.78 -14.16 19.85
N LEU A 17 -4.89 -14.95 20.49
CA LEU A 17 -3.48 -14.63 20.63
C LEU A 17 -2.73 -14.72 19.29
N VAL A 18 -3.06 -15.71 18.46
CA VAL A 18 -2.50 -15.88 17.10
C VAL A 18 -2.97 -14.75 16.17
N ILE A 19 -4.25 -14.39 16.19
CA ILE A 19 -4.80 -13.29 15.37
C ILE A 19 -4.17 -11.95 15.77
N LYS A 20 -4.05 -11.68 17.08
CA LYS A 20 -3.41 -10.46 17.57
C LYS A 20 -1.96 -10.37 17.10
N LYS A 21 -1.17 -11.42 17.34
CA LYS A 21 0.28 -11.39 17.13
C LYS A 21 0.72 -11.54 15.67
N PHE A 22 0.04 -12.36 14.86
CA PHE A 22 0.47 -12.62 13.48
C PHE A 22 -0.21 -11.72 12.45
N ILE A 23 -1.49 -11.42 12.64
CA ILE A 23 -2.25 -10.68 11.63
C ILE A 23 -2.17 -9.19 11.92
N THR A 24 -2.41 -8.80 13.16
CA THR A 24 -2.53 -7.37 13.52
C THR A 24 -1.19 -6.65 13.53
N ASP A 25 -0.19 -7.21 14.21
CA ASP A 25 1.13 -6.59 14.30
C ASP A 25 1.83 -6.55 12.93
N SER A 26 1.68 -7.60 12.12
CA SER A 26 2.24 -7.65 10.77
C SER A 26 1.55 -6.65 9.82
N ILE A 27 0.23 -6.50 9.90
CA ILE A 27 -0.50 -5.51 9.08
C ILE A 27 -0.07 -4.10 9.48
N ALA A 28 -0.05 -3.77 10.77
CA ALA A 28 0.36 -2.45 11.26
C ALA A 28 1.82 -2.12 10.87
N GLN A 29 2.71 -3.11 10.94
CA GLN A 29 4.10 -2.94 10.51
C GLN A 29 4.21 -2.73 8.99
N SER A 30 3.44 -3.47 8.20
CA SER A 30 3.41 -3.32 6.74
C SER A 30 2.85 -1.95 6.29
N GLU A 31 1.81 -1.45 6.96
CA GLU A 31 1.25 -0.12 6.72
C GLU A 31 2.24 0.99 7.06
N LYS A 32 2.97 0.85 8.18
CA LYS A 32 4.02 1.80 8.58
C LYS A 32 5.16 1.85 7.54
N ILE A 33 5.59 0.70 7.02
CA ILE A 33 6.62 0.62 5.97
C ILE A 33 6.10 1.26 4.68
N PHE A 34 4.86 0.98 4.28
CA PHE A 34 4.24 1.56 3.10
C PHE A 34 4.15 3.10 3.20
N ILE A 35 3.63 3.64 4.31
CA ILE A 35 3.51 5.10 4.52
C ILE A 35 4.88 5.76 4.53
N ASN A 36 5.88 5.16 5.19
CA ASN A 36 7.24 5.70 5.19
C ASN A 36 7.83 5.74 3.78
N THR A 37 7.60 4.70 2.98
CA THR A 37 8.02 4.66 1.57
C THR A 37 7.35 5.77 0.76
N GLN A 38 6.05 6.00 0.95
CA GLN A 38 5.33 7.09 0.28
C GLN A 38 5.85 8.48 0.70
N LYS A 39 6.16 8.69 1.99
CA LYS A 39 6.77 9.94 2.49
C LYS A 39 8.15 10.19 1.89
N GLU A 40 8.96 9.16 1.73
CA GLU A 40 10.28 9.28 1.09
C GLU A 40 10.14 9.63 -0.40
N ASN A 41 9.22 8.97 -1.11
CA ASN A 41 8.91 9.28 -2.51
C ASN A 41 8.40 10.72 -2.68
N LEU A 42 7.54 11.18 -1.78
CA LEU A 42 7.06 12.56 -1.75
C LEU A 42 8.22 13.55 -1.57
N LYS A 43 9.16 13.28 -0.66
CA LYS A 43 10.34 14.12 -0.45
C LYS A 43 11.21 14.20 -1.71
N LYS A 44 11.39 13.08 -2.42
CA LYS A 44 12.11 13.05 -3.70
C LYS A 44 11.38 13.88 -4.75
N LEU A 45 10.07 13.67 -4.95
CA LEU A 45 9.23 14.41 -5.90
C LEU A 45 9.21 15.92 -5.64
N ASN A 46 9.08 16.34 -4.39
CA ASN A 46 9.15 17.75 -4.02
C ASN A 46 10.50 18.37 -4.40
N LYS A 47 11.61 17.66 -4.20
CA LYS A 47 12.95 18.13 -4.59
C LYS A 47 13.05 18.35 -6.10
N ILE A 48 12.46 17.46 -6.89
CA ILE A 48 12.40 17.56 -8.36
C ILE A 48 11.53 18.74 -8.77
N TYR A 49 10.34 18.85 -8.20
CA TYR A 49 9.39 19.94 -8.44
C TYR A 49 10.05 21.30 -8.24
N PHE A 50 10.68 21.53 -7.08
CA PHE A 50 11.36 22.80 -6.80
C PHE A 50 12.49 23.08 -7.79
N ALA A 51 13.25 22.07 -8.20
CA ALA A 51 14.32 22.25 -9.18
C ALA A 51 13.80 22.65 -10.57
N LEU A 52 12.67 22.07 -11.01
CA LEU A 52 12.03 22.42 -12.27
C LEU A 52 11.43 23.82 -12.23
N VAL A 53 10.77 24.20 -11.14
CA VAL A 53 10.25 25.56 -10.93
C VAL A 53 11.38 26.58 -10.98
N GLN A 54 12.53 26.30 -10.36
CA GLN A 54 13.69 27.20 -10.43
C GLN A 54 14.24 27.37 -11.84
N LEU A 55 14.16 26.33 -12.68
CA LEU A 55 14.56 26.40 -14.09
C LEU A 55 13.55 27.15 -14.95
N SER A 56 12.25 27.05 -14.66
CA SER A 56 11.24 27.84 -15.38
C SER A 56 11.27 29.34 -15.06
N LEU A 57 11.84 29.73 -13.92
CA LEU A 57 11.81 31.12 -13.43
C LEU A 57 13.02 31.97 -13.83
N LYS A 58 14.09 31.39 -14.40
CA LYS A 58 15.34 32.12 -14.69
C LYS A 58 15.97 31.63 -16.00
N PRO A 59 16.76 32.48 -16.69
CA PRO A 59 17.50 32.05 -17.87
C PRO A 59 18.37 30.82 -17.55
N ASN A 60 18.19 29.78 -18.36
CA ASN A 60 18.77 28.47 -18.12
C ASN A 60 20.28 28.50 -18.36
N SER A 61 21.07 28.33 -17.30
CA SER A 61 22.50 28.11 -17.42
C SER A 61 22.81 26.62 -17.51
N LYS A 62 23.78 26.25 -18.35
CA LYS A 62 24.32 24.89 -18.50
C LYS A 62 24.58 24.20 -17.15
N PHE A 63 25.06 24.96 -16.16
CA PHE A 63 25.30 24.49 -14.80
C PHE A 63 24.02 24.01 -14.10
N ARG A 64 22.92 24.76 -14.21
CA ARG A 64 21.64 24.38 -13.59
C ARG A 64 21.03 23.17 -14.28
N SER A 65 21.12 23.09 -15.60
CA SER A 65 20.70 21.90 -16.37
C SER A 65 21.47 20.66 -15.93
N LYS A 66 22.80 20.76 -15.74
CA LYS A 66 23.64 19.65 -15.26
C LYS A 66 23.27 19.21 -13.85
N LYS A 67 22.93 20.14 -12.97
CA LYS A 67 22.44 19.84 -11.62
C LYS A 67 21.09 19.13 -11.65
N LEU A 68 20.16 19.58 -12.50
CA LEU A 68 18.87 18.92 -12.67
C LEU A 68 19.03 17.53 -13.28
N TYR A 69 19.83 17.37 -14.33
CA TYR A 69 20.08 16.08 -14.97
C TYR A 69 20.52 15.02 -13.94
N LYS A 70 21.54 15.33 -13.13
CA LYS A 70 21.99 14.42 -12.05
C LYS A 70 20.89 14.13 -11.04
N LEU A 71 20.08 15.13 -10.70
CA LEU A 71 18.98 14.97 -9.76
C LEU A 71 17.89 14.04 -10.31
N LEU A 72 17.52 14.18 -11.58
CA LEU A 72 16.53 13.31 -12.23
C LEU A 72 17.07 11.88 -12.34
N LEU A 73 18.34 11.71 -12.74
CA LEU A 73 18.98 10.40 -12.88
C LEU A 73 19.01 9.63 -11.55
N ASN A 74 19.34 10.32 -10.44
CA ASN A 74 19.33 9.72 -9.10
C ASN A 74 17.92 9.35 -8.60
N ASN A 75 16.87 9.87 -9.23
CA ASN A 75 15.47 9.60 -8.88
C ASN A 75 14.72 8.91 -10.03
N PHE A 76 15.44 8.24 -10.94
CA PHE A 76 14.88 7.65 -12.15
C PHE A 76 13.74 6.67 -11.86
N TYR A 77 13.86 5.86 -10.80
CA TYR A 77 12.82 4.91 -10.39
C TYR A 77 11.50 5.57 -10.00
N THR A 78 11.50 6.87 -9.65
CA THR A 78 10.30 7.64 -9.32
C THR A 78 9.66 8.30 -10.55
N MET A 79 10.34 8.25 -11.70
CA MET A 79 10.06 8.99 -12.94
C MET A 79 9.99 8.07 -14.16
N ASN A 80 9.54 6.83 -14.05
CA ASN A 80 9.70 5.91 -15.18
C ASN A 80 8.52 5.99 -16.17
N THR A 81 8.42 7.08 -16.95
CA THR A 81 7.50 7.22 -18.10
C THR A 81 8.24 7.72 -19.35
N LYS A 82 7.64 7.49 -20.52
CA LYS A 82 8.19 7.92 -21.83
C LYS A 82 8.47 9.43 -21.92
N GLU A 83 7.75 10.24 -21.15
CA GLU A 83 7.91 11.70 -21.13
C GLU A 83 9.08 12.13 -20.25
N ASP A 84 9.37 11.38 -19.17
CA ASP A 84 10.55 11.59 -18.34
C ASP A 84 11.83 11.37 -19.15
N THR A 85 11.86 10.32 -20.00
CA THR A 85 13.00 10.03 -20.89
C THR A 85 13.25 11.19 -21.86
N LYS A 86 12.21 11.71 -22.50
CA LYS A 86 12.35 12.85 -23.41
C LYS A 86 12.86 14.10 -22.67
N LEU A 87 12.42 14.32 -21.42
CA LEU A 87 12.87 15.48 -20.64
C LEU A 87 14.36 15.33 -20.30
N LEU A 88 14.76 14.14 -19.86
CA LEU A 88 16.15 13.78 -19.63
C LEU A 88 17.01 14.02 -20.87
N GLU A 89 16.53 13.63 -22.06
CA GLU A 89 17.21 13.89 -23.34
C GLU A 89 17.34 15.40 -23.61
N SER A 90 16.28 16.18 -23.42
CA SER A 90 16.33 17.65 -23.62
C SER A 90 17.32 18.32 -22.66
N ILE A 91 17.33 17.91 -21.39
CA ILE A 91 18.27 18.45 -20.40
C ILE A 91 19.70 18.01 -20.73
N TYR A 92 19.89 16.76 -21.13
CA TYR A 92 21.19 16.24 -21.56
C TYR A 92 21.74 17.01 -22.77
N ASP A 93 20.90 17.27 -23.77
CA ASP A 93 21.28 18.05 -24.95
C ASP A 93 21.70 19.49 -24.59
N ASN A 94 21.02 20.14 -23.63
CA ASN A 94 21.49 21.42 -23.10
C ASN A 94 22.83 21.29 -22.34
N CYS A 95 23.03 20.21 -21.59
CA CYS A 95 24.26 19.96 -20.83
C CYS A 95 25.48 19.68 -21.72
N GLU A 96 25.33 18.94 -22.81
CA GLU A 96 26.44 18.54 -23.68
C GLU A 96 26.62 19.50 -24.86
N LYS A 97 25.51 19.81 -25.53
CA LYS A 97 25.52 20.52 -26.83
C LYS A 97 25.18 22.01 -26.69
N ASN A 98 24.94 22.50 -25.47
CA ASN A 98 24.63 23.91 -25.19
C ASN A 98 23.42 24.44 -25.99
N LYS A 99 22.45 23.56 -26.27
CA LYS A 99 21.19 23.91 -26.94
C LYS A 99 20.19 24.55 -25.98
N ASP A 100 19.24 25.30 -26.53
CA ASP A 100 18.13 25.84 -25.74
C ASP A 100 17.25 24.73 -25.15
N LEU A 101 16.84 24.95 -23.91
CA LEU A 101 16.00 24.02 -23.15
C LEU A 101 14.54 24.20 -23.57
N ASN A 102 13.77 23.12 -23.72
CA ASN A 102 12.37 23.22 -24.11
C ASN A 102 11.49 23.62 -22.91
N GLU A 103 11.26 24.91 -22.73
CA GLU A 103 10.51 25.46 -21.59
C GLU A 103 9.08 24.91 -21.49
N LYS A 104 8.40 24.74 -22.63
CA LYS A 104 7.05 24.16 -22.69
C LYS A 104 7.05 22.75 -22.10
N MET A 105 8.07 21.98 -22.42
CA MET A 105 8.25 20.61 -21.93
C MET A 105 8.54 20.57 -20.43
N ILE A 106 9.39 21.47 -19.91
CA ILE A 106 9.66 21.60 -18.47
C ILE A 106 8.38 21.95 -17.72
N LEU A 107 7.59 22.89 -18.26
CA LEU A 107 6.36 23.35 -17.63
C LEU A 107 5.30 22.24 -17.58
N GLU A 108 5.13 21.51 -18.68
CA GLU A 108 4.24 20.36 -18.74
C GLU A 108 4.64 19.27 -17.74
N TYR A 109 5.94 18.99 -17.66
CA TYR A 109 6.48 18.01 -16.73
C TYR A 109 6.34 18.42 -15.26
N THR A 110 6.53 19.72 -14.96
CA THR A 110 6.31 20.30 -13.63
C THR A 110 4.86 20.10 -13.17
N ARG A 111 3.88 20.29 -14.07
CA ARG A 111 2.46 20.04 -13.78
C ARG A 111 2.19 18.57 -13.46
N LYS A 112 2.79 17.64 -14.20
CA LYS A 112 2.63 16.19 -13.95
C LYS A 112 3.17 15.79 -12.58
N ILE A 113 4.33 16.32 -12.18
CA ILE A 113 4.87 16.09 -10.84
C ILE A 113 3.95 16.67 -9.77
N GLN A 114 3.39 17.85 -9.98
CA GLN A 114 2.45 18.46 -9.02
C GLN A 114 1.20 17.58 -8.82
N ILE A 115 0.68 16.97 -9.89
CA ILE A 115 -0.44 16.01 -9.81
C ILE A 115 -0.04 14.78 -8.99
N LYS A 116 1.10 14.15 -9.30
CA LYS A 116 1.60 12.99 -8.55
C LYS A 116 1.83 13.29 -7.06
N ILE A 117 2.36 14.48 -6.73
CA ILE A 117 2.51 14.94 -5.34
C ILE A 117 1.15 14.99 -4.64
N LYS A 118 0.13 15.55 -5.30
CA LYS A 118 -1.24 15.62 -4.77
C LYS A 118 -1.84 14.23 -4.55
N GLU A 119 -1.65 13.31 -5.49
CA GLU A 119 -2.11 11.92 -5.36
C GLU A 119 -1.47 11.20 -4.18
N ILE A 120 -0.13 11.30 -4.04
CA ILE A 120 0.59 10.69 -2.92
C ILE A 120 0.17 11.30 -1.58
N ASN A 121 -0.02 12.63 -1.51
CA ASN A 121 -0.54 13.28 -0.31
C ASN A 121 -1.94 12.77 0.04
N ASN A 122 -2.85 12.65 -0.94
CA ASN A 122 -4.18 12.10 -0.72
C ASN A 122 -4.13 10.64 -0.21
N ILE A 123 -3.20 9.81 -0.71
CA ILE A 123 -2.99 8.44 -0.23
C ILE A 123 -2.51 8.45 1.23
N ILE A 124 -1.54 9.32 1.56
CA ILE A 124 -1.02 9.47 2.92
C ILE A 124 -2.14 9.95 3.86
N ASP A 125 -2.92 10.95 3.47
CA ASP A 125 -4.01 11.51 4.27
C ASP A 125 -5.12 10.50 4.51
N LYS A 126 -5.53 9.75 3.47
CA LYS A 126 -6.52 8.67 3.58
C LYS A 126 -6.04 7.53 4.47
N ASN A 127 -4.76 7.17 4.39
CA ASN A 127 -4.19 6.14 5.27
C ASN A 127 -4.04 6.64 6.71
N ASN A 128 -3.68 7.91 6.91
CA ASN A 128 -3.62 8.52 8.23
C ASN A 128 -5.02 8.67 8.86
N SER A 129 -6.08 8.93 8.10
CA SER A 129 -7.46 8.95 8.63
C SER A 129 -7.93 7.55 9.02
N THR A 130 -7.58 6.53 8.23
CA THR A 130 -7.85 5.13 8.58
C THR A 130 -7.09 4.72 9.85
N TYR A 131 -5.85 5.21 9.99
CA TYR A 131 -5.03 5.02 11.19
C TYR A 131 -5.55 5.85 12.39
N SER A 132 -6.13 7.04 12.17
CA SER A 132 -6.73 7.84 13.25
C SER A 132 -8.04 7.24 13.74
N GLU A 133 -8.84 6.62 12.88
CA GLU A 133 -9.99 5.79 13.30
C GLU A 133 -9.54 4.62 14.17
N PHE A 134 -8.45 3.95 13.79
CA PHE A 134 -7.82 2.90 14.59
C PHE A 134 -7.30 3.42 15.94
N GLN A 135 -6.71 4.62 15.99
CA GLN A 135 -6.19 5.23 17.22
C GLN A 135 -7.28 5.78 18.14
N SER A 136 -8.35 6.34 17.58
CA SER A 136 -9.42 7.02 18.33
C SER A 136 -10.41 6.05 18.93
N ASN A 137 -10.80 4.99 18.20
CA ASN A 137 -11.69 3.95 18.69
C ASN A 137 -11.17 2.55 18.35
N PRO A 138 -10.00 2.16 18.90
CA PRO A 138 -9.38 0.87 18.62
C PRO A 138 -10.37 -0.26 18.87
N ILE A 139 -11.10 -0.20 19.98
CA ILE A 139 -12.04 -1.25 20.40
C ILE A 139 -13.10 -1.51 19.33
N ILE A 140 -13.70 -0.49 18.71
CA ILE A 140 -14.76 -0.65 17.71
C ILE A 140 -14.21 -1.24 16.40
N PHE A 141 -13.04 -0.76 15.96
CA PHE A 141 -12.35 -1.29 14.79
C PHE A 141 -11.97 -2.77 14.97
N TYR A 142 -11.42 -3.10 16.14
CA TYR A 142 -11.10 -4.48 16.52
C TYR A 142 -12.35 -5.36 16.61
N PHE A 143 -13.44 -4.86 17.20
CA PHE A 143 -14.68 -5.61 17.36
C PHE A 143 -15.28 -5.99 16.00
N LYS A 144 -15.28 -5.06 15.03
CA LYS A 144 -15.81 -5.30 13.68
C LYS A 144 -15.00 -6.33 12.90
N LYS A 145 -13.67 -6.29 12.99
CA LYS A 145 -12.80 -7.26 12.32
C LYS A 145 -12.77 -8.63 13.03
N MET A 146 -12.78 -8.66 14.36
CA MET A 146 -12.87 -9.91 15.12
C MET A 146 -14.21 -10.62 14.88
N LEU A 147 -15.33 -9.89 14.84
CA LEU A 147 -16.64 -10.47 14.53
C LEU A 147 -16.67 -11.17 13.18
N LEU A 148 -16.08 -10.56 12.14
CA LEU A 148 -16.00 -11.16 10.81
C LEU A 148 -15.18 -12.45 10.84
N ALA A 149 -14.02 -12.45 11.50
CA ALA A 149 -13.16 -13.62 11.60
C ALA A 149 -13.84 -14.77 12.38
N ILE A 150 -14.48 -14.45 13.51
CA ILE A 150 -15.25 -15.40 14.31
C ILE A 150 -16.40 -15.99 13.48
N PHE A 151 -17.12 -15.14 12.74
CA PHE A 151 -18.21 -15.56 11.87
C PHE A 151 -17.75 -16.55 10.80
N ILE A 152 -16.63 -16.27 10.11
CA ILE A 152 -16.08 -17.16 9.08
C ILE A 152 -15.69 -18.52 9.68
N VAL A 153 -15.04 -18.53 10.85
CA VAL A 153 -14.64 -19.78 11.50
C VAL A 153 -15.86 -20.61 11.92
N PHE A 154 -16.88 -19.98 12.50
CA PHE A 154 -18.14 -20.66 12.82
C PHE A 154 -18.82 -21.23 11.58
N LEU A 155 -18.83 -20.47 10.47
CA LEU A 155 -19.39 -20.93 9.20
C LEU A 155 -18.69 -22.21 8.71
N ILE A 156 -17.35 -22.23 8.76
CA ILE A 156 -16.55 -23.40 8.34
C ILE A 156 -16.84 -24.61 9.22
N LEU A 157 -16.93 -24.43 10.55
CA LEU A 157 -17.25 -25.52 11.47
C LEU A 157 -18.64 -26.10 11.23
N ILE A 158 -19.63 -25.25 10.96
CA ILE A 158 -21.00 -25.68 10.61
C ILE A 158 -20.98 -26.47 9.31
N ILE A 159 -20.29 -25.98 8.28
CA ILE A 159 -20.16 -26.66 6.98
C ILE A 159 -19.53 -28.05 7.18
N LEU A 160 -18.41 -28.13 7.90
CA LEU A 160 -17.74 -29.42 8.19
C LEU A 160 -18.64 -30.38 8.97
N TYR A 161 -19.43 -29.87 9.92
CA TYR A 161 -20.39 -30.69 10.67
C TYR A 161 -21.50 -31.25 9.78
N ILE A 162 -22.07 -30.41 8.89
CA ILE A 162 -23.08 -30.84 7.92
C ILE A 162 -22.50 -31.89 6.97
N PHE A 163 -21.28 -31.69 6.45
CA PHE A 163 -20.61 -32.67 5.59
C PHE A 163 -20.40 -34.01 6.31
N LYS A 164 -19.97 -33.98 7.58
CA LYS A 164 -19.81 -35.20 8.39
C LYS A 164 -21.14 -35.93 8.56
N TYR A 165 -22.22 -35.21 8.87
CA TYR A 165 -23.55 -35.79 9.04
C TYR A 165 -24.08 -36.42 7.75
N LEU A 166 -23.96 -35.72 6.62
CA LEU A 166 -24.34 -36.23 5.30
C LEU A 166 -23.54 -37.46 4.92
N PHE A 167 -22.23 -37.46 5.19
CA PHE A 167 -21.36 -38.60 4.91
C PHE A 167 -21.73 -39.83 5.74
N VAL A 168 -22.01 -39.67 7.04
CA VAL A 168 -22.44 -40.77 7.92
C VAL A 168 -23.80 -41.33 7.48
N ASN A 169 -24.76 -40.48 7.15
CA ASN A 169 -26.06 -40.94 6.66
C ASN A 169 -25.97 -41.63 5.30
N PHE A 170 -25.14 -41.12 4.39
CA PHE A 170 -24.90 -41.75 3.09
C PHE A 170 -24.21 -43.12 3.26
N TYR A 171 -23.24 -43.21 4.17
CA TYR A 171 -22.56 -44.47 4.50
C TYR A 171 -23.55 -45.50 5.10
N ASN A 172 -24.39 -45.08 6.05
CA ASN A 172 -25.42 -45.94 6.64
C ASN A 172 -26.48 -46.38 5.61
N TYR A 173 -26.86 -45.48 4.69
CA TYR A 173 -27.76 -45.80 3.58
C TYR A 173 -27.15 -46.84 2.63
N LEU A 174 -25.87 -46.69 2.27
CA LEU A 174 -25.12 -47.66 1.46
C LEU A 174 -24.98 -49.02 2.14
N LEU A 175 -24.80 -49.05 3.47
CA LEU A 175 -24.70 -50.28 4.25
C LEU A 175 -26.03 -51.03 4.29
N ASN A 176 -27.16 -50.33 4.44
CA ASN A 176 -28.49 -50.93 4.47
C ASN A 176 -28.97 -51.41 3.09
N TYR A 177 -28.42 -50.90 1.99
CA TYR A 177 -28.71 -51.38 0.62
C TYR A 177 -27.83 -52.57 0.19
N LYS A 178 -26.91 -53.03 1.04
CA LYS A 178 -25.98 -54.14 0.78
C LYS A 178 -26.43 -55.46 1.42
N VAL A 179 -27.75 -55.68 1.48
CA VAL A 179 -28.41 -56.96 1.82
C VAL A 179 -29.16 -57.47 0.60
#